data_AF-A0A1S9ZNF2-F1
#
_entry.id   AF-A0A1S9ZNF2-F1
#
_cell.length_a   1.000
_cell.length_b   1.000
_cell.length_c   1.000
_cell.angle_alpha   90.00
_cell.angle_beta   90.00
_cell.angle_gamma   90.00
#
_symmetry.space_group_name_H-M   'P 1'
#
loop_
_entity.id
_entity.type
_entity.pdbx_description
1 polymer ?
#
loop_
_entity_poly.entity_id
_entity_poly.type
_entity_poly.pdbx_seq_one_letter_code
_entity_poly.pdbx_strand_id
1 'polypeptide(L)'
;MTLTKIDLLISTFQDAITVLTEMKEAVNEPKPMALQEPSASTTEVYLRTEILYPWSKLKKWCKQNNIQPVKKDYYGLMINHYPASAWLEVFGLDIKEVLYKKSFDEVA
;
A
#
# COMPACT_ATOMS: atom_id res chain seq x y z
N MET A 1 22.91 20.72 -50.12
CA MET A 1 23.38 20.50 -48.74
C MET A 1 22.18 20.62 -47.77
N THR A 2 21.10 19.88 -48.04
CA THR A 2 19.75 20.15 -47.49
C THR A 2 19.04 18.87 -47.06
N LEU A 3 19.25 17.75 -47.75
CA LEU A 3 18.65 16.46 -47.41
C LEU A 3 19.16 15.92 -46.05
N THR A 4 20.47 15.99 -45.80
CA THR A 4 21.07 15.48 -44.55
C THR A 4 20.60 16.20 -43.29
N LYS A 5 20.22 17.48 -43.38
CA LYS A 5 19.66 18.24 -42.26
C LYS A 5 18.22 17.84 -41.98
N ILE A 6 17.46 17.49 -43.01
CA ILE A 6 16.08 17.01 -42.89
C ILE A 6 16.09 15.61 -42.26
N ASP A 7 16.98 14.72 -42.70
CA ASP A 7 17.11 13.37 -42.15
C ASP A 7 17.51 13.39 -40.66
N LEU A 8 18.45 14.25 -40.29
CA LEU A 8 18.86 14.44 -38.89
C LEU A 8 17.69 14.97 -38.03
N LEU A 9 16.91 15.91 -38.57
CA LEU A 9 15.74 16.44 -37.88
C LEU A 9 14.69 15.34 -37.64
N ILE A 10 14.41 14.53 -38.66
CA ILE A 10 13.45 13.41 -38.60
C ILE A 10 13.90 12.39 -37.54
N SER A 11 15.17 12.01 -37.53
CA SER A 11 15.74 11.08 -36.52
C SER A 11 15.55 11.62 -35.10
N THR A 12 15.83 12.91 -34.90
CA THR A 12 15.73 13.53 -33.57
C THR A 12 14.28 13.54 -33.06
N PHE A 13 13.32 13.77 -33.95
CA PHE A 13 11.90 13.70 -33.60
C PHE A 13 11.44 12.27 -33.28
N GLN A 14 11.95 11.27 -33.97
CA GLN A 14 11.64 9.86 -33.68
C GLN A 14 12.16 9.45 -32.30
N ASP A 15 13.39 9.84 -31.96
CA ASP A 15 13.96 9.58 -30.63
C ASP A 15 13.15 10.23 -29.51
N ALA A 16 12.72 11.49 -29.71
CA ALA A 16 11.87 12.20 -28.75
C ALA A 16 10.50 11.52 -28.58
N ILE A 17 9.90 11.01 -29.65
CA ILE A 17 8.63 10.28 -29.60
C ILE A 17 8.80 8.96 -28.84
N THR A 18 9.91 8.24 -29.04
CA THR A 18 10.21 6.99 -28.33
C THR A 18 10.32 7.24 -26.83
N VAL A 19 11.11 8.24 -26.41
CA VAL A 19 11.24 8.60 -24.98
C VAL A 19 9.90 9.02 -24.38
N LEU A 20 9.11 9.84 -25.09
CA LEU A 20 7.77 10.23 -24.63
C LEU A 20 6.81 9.05 -24.54
N THR A 21 6.96 8.03 -25.39
CA THR A 21 6.16 6.80 -25.37
C THR A 21 6.53 5.93 -24.17
N GLU A 22 7.82 5.74 -23.90
CA GLU A 22 8.31 5.03 -22.70
C GLU A 22 7.88 5.73 -21.41
N MET A 23 7.97 7.06 -21.36
CA MET A 23 7.49 7.85 -20.22
C MET A 23 5.97 7.77 -20.06
N LYS A 24 5.22 7.71 -21.16
CA LYS A 24 3.77 7.50 -21.12
C LYS A 24 3.42 6.11 -20.60
N GLU A 25 4.16 5.08 -20.96
CA GLU A 25 3.97 3.73 -20.40
C GLU A 25 4.24 3.70 -18.89
N ALA A 26 5.29 4.38 -18.41
CA ALA A 26 5.57 4.52 -16.97
C ALA A 26 4.51 5.33 -16.19
N VAL A 27 3.75 6.20 -16.86
CA VAL A 27 2.69 7.03 -16.25
C VAL A 27 1.30 6.39 -16.38
N ASN A 28 1.11 5.49 -17.34
CA ASN A 28 -0.18 4.93 -17.72
C ASN A 28 -0.31 3.42 -17.40
N GLU A 29 0.72 2.81 -16.81
CA GLU A 29 0.48 1.66 -15.95
C GLU A 29 -0.41 2.11 -14.80
N PRO A 30 -1.66 1.60 -14.66
CA PRO A 30 -2.29 1.63 -13.36
C PRO A 30 -1.30 0.91 -12.45
N LYS A 31 -0.68 1.63 -11.50
CA LYS A 31 0.08 1.03 -10.39
C LYS A 31 -0.70 -0.22 -10.05
N PRO A 32 -0.12 -1.43 -10.21
CA PRO A 32 -0.90 -2.65 -10.07
C PRO A 32 -1.67 -2.48 -8.77
N MET A 33 -2.96 -2.82 -8.75
CA MET A 33 -3.63 -3.06 -7.49
C MET A 33 -2.87 -4.22 -6.84
N ALA A 34 -1.67 -3.95 -6.33
CA ALA A 34 -1.01 -4.74 -5.33
C ALA A 34 -2.08 -4.81 -4.27
N LEU A 35 -2.67 -6.00 -4.14
CA LEU A 35 -3.54 -6.35 -3.03
C LEU A 35 -2.91 -5.72 -1.79
N GLN A 36 -3.47 -4.59 -1.34
CA GLN A 36 -2.90 -3.91 -0.18
C GLN A 36 -2.98 -4.93 0.94
N GLU A 37 -1.85 -5.14 1.59
CA GLU A 37 -1.78 -6.05 2.71
C GLU A 37 -2.90 -5.72 3.70
N PRO A 38 -3.66 -6.71 4.20
CA PRO A 38 -4.65 -6.48 5.24
C PRO A 38 -4.04 -5.72 6.40
N SER A 39 -4.79 -4.77 6.95
CA SER A 39 -4.31 -3.92 8.01
C SER A 39 -5.43 -3.58 8.99
N ALA A 40 -5.07 -3.48 10.26
CA ALA A 40 -6.02 -3.23 11.34
C ALA A 40 -5.44 -2.26 12.35
N SER A 41 -6.31 -1.46 12.96
CA SER A 41 -6.00 -0.67 14.14
C SER A 41 -5.94 -1.57 15.38
N THR A 42 -5.25 -1.12 16.43
CA THR A 42 -5.25 -1.85 17.72
C THR A 42 -6.63 -1.92 18.34
N THR A 43 -7.49 -0.93 18.08
CA THR A 43 -8.88 -0.92 18.54
C THR A 43 -9.71 -1.99 17.84
N GLU A 44 -9.60 -2.15 16.52
CA GLU A 44 -10.34 -3.19 15.79
C GLU A 44 -9.95 -4.60 16.20
N VAL A 45 -8.67 -4.82 16.50
CA VAL A 45 -8.16 -6.10 17.00
C VAL A 45 -8.67 -6.34 18.42
N TYR A 46 -8.64 -5.31 19.29
CA TYR A 46 -9.20 -5.40 20.64
C TYR A 46 -10.69 -5.77 20.62
N LEU A 47 -11.50 -5.11 19.79
CA LEU A 47 -12.93 -5.39 19.68
C LEU A 47 -13.26 -6.83 19.23
N ARG A 48 -12.29 -7.57 18.69
CA ARG A 48 -12.46 -8.94 18.19
C ARG A 48 -11.81 -10.00 19.05
N THR A 49 -10.76 -9.64 19.77
CA THR A 49 -9.93 -10.58 20.53
C THR A 49 -10.03 -10.35 22.03
N GLU A 50 -10.61 -9.22 22.46
CA GLU A 50 -10.66 -8.73 23.84
C GLU A 50 -9.27 -8.56 24.48
N ILE A 51 -8.20 -8.59 23.68
CA ILE A 51 -6.82 -8.43 24.13
C ILE A 51 -6.32 -7.05 23.73
N LEU A 52 -5.73 -6.34 24.70
CA LEU A 52 -5.13 -5.03 24.50
C LEU A 52 -3.69 -5.16 23.98
N TYR A 53 -3.47 -4.75 22.74
CA TYR A 53 -2.16 -4.74 22.11
C TYR A 53 -1.53 -3.33 22.12
N PRO A 54 -0.30 -3.15 22.65
CA PRO A 54 0.35 -1.85 22.65
C PRO A 54 0.73 -1.37 21.24
N TRP A 55 0.09 -0.29 20.76
CA TRP A 55 0.35 0.29 19.43
C TRP A 55 1.81 0.76 19.25
N SER A 56 2.50 1.10 20.33
CA SER A 56 3.89 1.57 20.30
C SER A 56 4.86 0.50 19.76
N LYS A 57 4.59 -0.79 20.00
CA LYS A 57 5.39 -1.89 19.48
C LYS A 57 5.25 -2.02 17.96
N LEU A 58 4.01 -1.94 17.44
CA LEU A 58 3.74 -1.96 16.00
C LEU A 58 4.37 -0.73 15.31
N LYS A 59 4.21 0.46 15.89
CA LYS A 59 4.84 1.68 15.38
C LYS A 59 6.36 1.55 15.33
N LYS A 60 6.99 0.97 16.35
CA LYS A 60 8.43 0.72 16.37
C LYS A 60 8.85 -0.21 15.24
N TRP A 61 8.14 -1.32 15.06
CA TRP A 61 8.40 -2.26 13.97
C TRP A 61 8.26 -1.61 12.59
N CYS A 62 7.19 -0.84 12.36
CA CYS A 62 7.00 -0.10 11.11
C CYS A 62 8.16 0.87 10.85
N LYS A 63 8.62 1.61 11.87
CA LYS A 63 9.77 2.50 11.76
C LYS A 63 11.06 1.75 11.41
N GLN A 64 11.30 0.59 12.03
CA GLN A 64 12.50 -0.22 11.77
C GLN A 64 12.52 -0.80 10.36
N ASN A 65 11.35 -1.10 9.79
CA ASN A 65 11.21 -1.69 8.47
C ASN A 65 10.91 -0.66 7.36
N ASN A 66 10.96 0.64 7.67
CA ASN A 66 10.63 1.74 6.73
C ASN A 66 9.23 1.63 6.10
N ILE A 67 8.27 1.08 6.85
CA ILE A 67 6.88 0.92 6.42
C ILE A 67 6.04 2.01 7.08
N GLN A 68 5.19 2.67 6.29
CA GLN A 68 4.22 3.65 6.81
C GLN A 68 2.88 2.96 7.06
N PRO A 69 2.33 3.02 8.29
CA PRO A 69 0.97 2.57 8.57
C PRO A 69 -0.05 3.36 7.75
N VAL A 70 -1.12 2.70 7.31
CA VAL A 70 -2.22 3.34 6.61
C VAL A 70 -3.05 4.13 7.63
N LYS A 71 -3.37 5.39 7.35
CA LYS A 71 -4.28 6.17 8.20
C LYS A 71 -5.69 6.09 7.64
N LYS A 72 -6.68 5.82 8.50
CA LYS A 72 -8.10 5.78 8.14
C LYS A 72 -8.90 6.67 9.08
N ASP A 73 -9.89 7.35 8.54
CA ASP A 73 -10.81 8.16 9.34
C ASP A 73 -11.83 7.26 10.06
N TYR A 74 -11.97 7.48 11.36
CA TYR A 74 -13.02 6.90 12.18
C TYR A 74 -13.66 8.04 12.97
N TYR A 75 -14.85 8.48 12.54
CA TYR A 75 -15.61 9.56 13.19
C TYR A 75 -14.80 10.86 13.33
N GLY A 76 -14.04 11.25 12.29
CA GLY A 76 -13.20 12.45 12.31
C GLY A 76 -11.84 12.28 13.00
N LEU A 77 -11.52 11.08 13.48
CA LEU A 77 -10.22 10.73 14.05
C LEU A 77 -9.42 9.88 13.06
N MET A 78 -8.22 10.35 12.69
CA MET A 78 -7.31 9.59 11.85
C MET A 78 -6.57 8.54 12.68
N ILE A 79 -6.97 7.27 12.53
CA ILE A 79 -6.40 6.12 13.25
C ILE A 79 -5.40 5.39 12.35
N ASN A 80 -4.28 4.96 12.94
CA ASN A 80 -3.30 4.13 12.26
C ASN A 80 -3.76 2.68 12.17
N HIS A 81 -3.71 2.13 10.96
CA HIS A 81 -3.84 0.71 10.65
C HIS A 81 -2.46 0.15 10.35
N TYR A 82 -2.05 -0.83 11.13
CA TYR A 82 -0.77 -1.50 10.97
C TYR A 82 -0.94 -2.72 10.05
N PRO A 83 0.05 -2.99 9.18
CA PRO A 83 -0.01 -4.10 8.22
C PRO A 83 0.02 -5.47 8.93
N ALA A 84 -0.54 -6.50 8.28
CA ALA A 84 -0.59 -7.86 8.82
C ALA A 84 0.80 -8.39 9.21
N SER A 85 1.83 -8.07 8.44
CA SER A 85 3.24 -8.39 8.69
C SER A 85 3.73 -7.86 10.04
N ALA A 86 3.40 -6.61 10.39
CA ALA A 86 3.73 -6.05 11.69
C ALA A 86 3.01 -6.81 12.83
N TRP A 87 1.74 -7.15 12.64
CA TRP A 87 0.95 -7.87 13.63
C TRP A 87 1.45 -9.30 13.85
N LEU A 88 1.81 -9.99 12.78
CA LEU A 88 2.34 -11.34 12.81
C LEU A 88 3.72 -11.36 13.50
N GLU A 89 4.64 -10.48 13.12
CA GLU A 89 5.99 -10.45 13.68
C GLU A 89 6.03 -9.99 15.13
N VAL A 90 5.23 -8.98 15.50
CA VAL A 90 5.28 -8.39 16.85
C VAL A 90 4.48 -9.21 17.87
N PHE A 91 3.38 -9.83 17.44
CA PHE A 91 2.41 -10.47 18.35
C PHE A 91 1.98 -11.89 17.94
N GLY A 92 2.43 -12.41 16.79
CA GLY A 92 2.00 -13.72 16.30
C GLY A 92 0.55 -13.74 15.80
N LEU A 93 -0.01 -12.58 15.44
CA LEU A 93 -1.42 -12.46 15.05
C LEU A 93 -1.60 -12.43 13.53
N ASP A 94 -2.40 -13.37 13.00
CA ASP A 94 -2.90 -13.30 11.62
C ASP A 94 -4.12 -12.37 11.54
N ILE A 95 -3.90 -11.18 10.97
CA ILE A 95 -4.94 -10.16 10.84
C ILE A 95 -6.05 -10.55 9.88
N LYS A 96 -5.78 -11.39 8.88
CA LYS A 96 -6.85 -11.90 8.02
C LYS A 96 -7.82 -12.69 8.88
N GLU A 97 -7.31 -13.67 9.63
CA GLU A 97 -8.14 -14.52 10.49
C GLU A 97 -8.93 -13.70 11.52
N VAL A 98 -8.27 -12.76 12.19
CA VAL A 98 -8.94 -11.87 13.16
C VAL A 98 -10.09 -11.11 12.51
N LEU A 99 -9.90 -10.53 11.32
CA LEU A 99 -10.93 -9.74 10.65
C LEU A 99 -12.07 -10.61 10.06
N TYR A 100 -11.79 -11.84 9.62
CA TYR A 100 -12.78 -12.77 9.08
C TYR A 100 -13.73 -13.35 10.14
N LYS A 101 -13.28 -13.57 11.39
CA LYS A 101 -14.06 -14.27 12.42
C LYS A 101 -15.45 -13.67 12.73
N LYS A 102 -15.69 -12.38 12.48
CA LYS A 102 -17.01 -11.76 12.79
C LYS A 102 -18.14 -12.16 11.82
N SER A 103 -17.86 -12.72 10.64
CA SER A 103 -18.93 -12.97 9.66
C SER A 103 -19.85 -14.14 10.00
N PHE A 104 -19.55 -14.94 11.03
CA PHE A 104 -20.34 -16.13 11.39
C PHE A 104 -21.20 -15.98 12.64
N ASP A 105 -20.88 -15.03 13.53
CA ASP A 105 -21.59 -14.89 14.82
C ASP A 105 -22.81 -13.96 14.76
N GLU A 106 -23.07 -13.27 13.64
CA GLU A 106 -24.28 -12.45 13.44
C GLU A 106 -25.44 -13.23 12.74
N VAL A 107 -25.34 -14.55 12.56
CA VAL A 107 -26.37 -15.39 11.88
C VAL A 107 -26.92 -16.53 12.77
N ALA A 108 -26.73 -16.49 14.09
CA ALA A 108 -27.26 -17.49 15.03
C ALA A 108 -28.41 -16.95 15.89
#